data_AF-A0A416EUF1-F1
#
_entry.id   AF-A0A416EUF1-F1
#
_cell.length_a   1.000
_cell.length_b   1.000
_cell.length_c   1.000
_cell.angle_alpha   90.00
_cell.angle_beta   90.00
_cell.angle_gamma   90.00
#
_symmetry.space_group_name_H-M   'P 1'
#
loop_
_entity.id
_entity.type
_entity.pdbx_description
1 polymer ?
#
loop_
_entity_poly.entity_id
_entity_poly.type
_entity_poly.pdbx_seq_one_letter_code
_entity_poly.pdbx_strand_id
1 'polypeptide(L)'
;MMEEVLFFAFFLLWTYLAGFHPEAHGTEKFMDYGFMKAMMRSTAVPAEDLWYSGSGINYYYGGQFYAVFLTKITFTDVKQTYHLMRTMVASLAFVLPFSITYHLAESRACHRIRKEGGNKSQIAPVLGGLLSGGAVSLAGNMHYVIYGCIRQWLGLNESAYWFPSSTRYIGYDPLVENDRTIHEFPSYSFVLGDLHAHVVNVMFVLLVLGLLYSYVKNTCRDPEKEWKWSLKDVLLQPQIIAAGFLIGVFHWSNYWDFVIYFVVIAGFSLYSALYRYHARAKETIGTVLLQAAEAFAIGTIVALPFTMKFETMVSGVGIAKHHSMLYQLAILWGLPTVLVVLFIAAVLLAWRKNCHLPGMERQGQIVLADGKTQEEVEEQAVA
;
A
#
# COMPACT_ATOMS: atom_id res chain seq x y z
N MET A 1 -21.10 -2.14 7.15
CA MET A 1 -21.57 -1.33 8.31
C MET A 1 -20.44 -1.10 9.31
N MET A 2 -19.60 -2.09 9.61
CA MET A 2 -18.48 -1.93 10.55
C MET A 2 -17.40 -0.99 9.99
N GLU A 3 -17.07 -1.13 8.70
CA GLU A 3 -16.09 -0.31 7.99
C GLU A 3 -16.48 1.16 7.95
N GLU A 4 -17.76 1.46 7.71
CA GLU A 4 -18.30 2.82 7.69
C GLU A 4 -18.30 3.44 9.09
N VAL A 5 -18.62 2.66 10.12
CA VAL A 5 -18.53 3.10 11.53
C VAL A 5 -17.08 3.38 11.91
N LEU A 6 -16.15 2.50 11.56
CA LEU A 6 -14.72 2.71 11.80
C LEU A 6 -14.21 3.93 11.05
N PHE A 7 -14.60 4.10 9.78
CA PHE A 7 -14.22 5.26 8.98
C PHE A 7 -14.67 6.55 9.66
N PHE A 8 -15.94 6.61 10.04
CA PHE A 8 -16.50 7.80 10.67
C PHE A 8 -15.87 8.07 12.05
N ALA A 9 -15.63 7.04 12.85
CA ALA A 9 -14.96 7.18 14.16
C ALA A 9 -13.54 7.74 14.02
N PHE A 10 -12.72 7.17 13.12
CA PHE A 10 -11.37 7.68 12.86
C PHE A 10 -11.38 9.06 12.21
N PHE A 11 -12.35 9.34 11.34
CA PHE A 11 -12.52 10.63 10.71
C PHE A 11 -12.81 11.72 11.74
N LEU A 12 -13.74 11.47 12.65
CA LEU A 12 -14.03 12.39 13.76
C LEU A 12 -12.85 12.54 14.71
N LEU A 13 -12.15 11.44 15.06
CA LEU A 13 -10.95 11.48 15.89
C LEU A 13 -9.87 12.38 15.29
N TRP A 14 -9.51 12.13 14.03
CA TRP A 14 -8.49 12.93 13.35
C TRP A 14 -8.92 14.36 13.12
N THR A 15 -10.21 14.61 12.87
CA THR A 15 -10.77 15.97 12.75
C THR A 15 -10.74 16.71 14.08
N TYR A 16 -11.02 16.04 15.19
CA TYR A 16 -10.87 16.60 16.52
C TYR A 16 -9.40 16.98 16.81
N LEU A 17 -8.46 16.07 16.53
CA LEU A 17 -7.03 16.33 16.69
C LEU A 17 -6.54 17.48 15.80
N ALA A 18 -7.05 17.57 14.57
CA ALA A 18 -6.76 18.67 13.66
C ALA A 18 -7.18 20.04 14.22
N GLY A 19 -8.23 20.09 15.04
CA GLY A 19 -8.80 21.31 15.58
C GLY A 19 -7.95 22.02 16.64
N PHE A 20 -6.94 21.36 17.22
CA PHE A 20 -6.05 21.99 18.22
C PHE A 20 -5.06 22.98 17.60
N HIS A 21 -4.65 22.74 16.36
CA HIS A 21 -3.71 23.57 15.61
C HIS A 21 -4.14 23.68 14.14
N PRO A 22 -5.25 24.41 13.86
CA PRO A 22 -5.82 24.53 12.52
C PRO A 22 -5.10 25.55 11.63
N GLU A 23 -4.09 26.25 12.14
CA GLU A 23 -3.37 27.24 11.37
C GLU A 23 -2.48 26.59 10.31
N ALA A 24 -2.67 26.98 9.04
CA ALA A 24 -1.81 26.58 7.92
C ALA A 24 -0.49 27.38 7.89
N HIS A 25 0.20 27.46 9.03
CA HIS A 25 1.51 28.09 9.17
C HIS A 25 2.59 27.10 9.64
N GLY A 26 3.85 27.42 9.35
CA GLY A 26 4.97 26.53 9.62
C GLY A 26 5.15 25.44 8.56
N THR A 27 6.37 24.91 8.50
CA THR A 27 6.82 23.88 7.53
C THR A 27 6.34 24.17 6.11
N GLU A 28 5.68 23.21 5.45
CA GLU A 28 5.29 23.30 4.05
C GLU A 28 3.77 23.54 3.88
N LYS A 29 3.02 23.70 4.98
CA LYS A 29 1.55 23.94 4.94
C LYS A 29 1.14 25.14 4.11
N PHE A 30 1.93 26.21 4.18
CA PHE A 30 1.66 27.42 3.40
C PHE A 30 1.72 27.13 1.90
N MET A 31 2.67 26.31 1.46
CA MET A 31 2.82 25.89 0.07
C MET A 31 1.61 25.05 -0.37
N ASP A 32 1.26 24.01 0.39
CA ASP A 32 0.13 23.12 0.07
C ASP A 32 -1.20 23.89 0.04
N TYR A 33 -1.45 24.74 1.04
CA TYR A 33 -2.62 25.62 1.08
C TYR A 33 -2.63 26.61 -0.08
N GLY A 34 -1.46 27.19 -0.40
CA GLY A 34 -1.25 28.09 -1.53
C GLY A 34 -1.60 27.44 -2.87
N PHE A 35 -1.14 26.20 -3.10
CA PHE A 35 -1.50 25.39 -4.27
C PHE A 35 -3.01 25.19 -4.38
N MET A 36 -3.68 24.84 -3.26
CA MET A 36 -5.14 24.70 -3.26
C MET A 36 -5.84 26.03 -3.59
N LYS A 37 -5.41 27.16 -3.01
CA LYS A 37 -6.00 28.48 -3.30
C LYS A 37 -5.73 28.92 -4.74
N ALA A 38 -4.58 28.61 -5.31
CA ALA A 38 -4.28 28.87 -6.73
C ALA A 38 -5.26 28.10 -7.62
N MET A 39 -5.39 26.78 -7.44
CA MET A 39 -6.30 25.93 -8.22
C MET A 39 -7.80 26.25 -8.01
N MET A 40 -8.18 26.82 -6.86
CA MET A 40 -9.55 27.33 -6.67
C MET A 40 -9.88 28.49 -7.60
N ARG A 41 -8.91 29.34 -7.93
CA ARG A 41 -9.07 30.50 -8.83
C ARG A 41 -8.81 30.14 -10.30
N SER A 42 -8.06 29.09 -10.57
CA SER A 42 -7.73 28.65 -11.93
C SER A 42 -8.85 27.83 -12.58
N THR A 43 -9.00 28.00 -13.89
CA THR A 43 -9.91 27.22 -14.75
C THR A 43 -9.21 26.02 -15.42
N ALA A 44 -7.89 25.97 -15.37
CA ALA A 44 -7.05 24.89 -15.91
C ALA A 44 -5.88 24.58 -14.97
N VAL A 45 -5.23 23.43 -15.19
CA VAL A 45 -3.99 23.00 -14.51
C VAL A 45 -2.86 22.81 -15.53
N PRO A 46 -1.58 23.02 -15.15
CA PRO A 46 -1.12 23.51 -13.85
C PRO A 46 -1.59 24.95 -13.57
N ALA A 47 -1.96 25.22 -12.31
CA ALA A 47 -2.31 26.58 -11.88
C ALA A 47 -1.07 27.47 -11.86
N GLU A 48 -1.25 28.78 -11.89
CA GLU A 48 -0.15 29.74 -11.77
C GLU A 48 0.59 29.57 -10.45
N ASP A 49 1.92 29.66 -10.50
CA ASP A 49 2.77 29.49 -9.34
C ASP A 49 2.51 30.59 -8.29
N LEU A 50 2.37 30.18 -7.03
CA LEU A 50 2.05 31.09 -5.93
C LEU A 50 3.17 32.10 -5.62
N TRP A 51 4.38 31.88 -6.14
CA TRP A 51 5.55 32.73 -5.98
C TRP A 51 5.74 33.71 -7.14
N TYR A 52 4.71 33.94 -7.96
CA TYR A 52 4.73 34.93 -9.04
C TYR A 52 5.86 34.72 -10.07
N SER A 53 6.20 33.46 -10.36
CA SER A 53 7.21 33.13 -11.38
C SER A 53 6.77 33.49 -12.82
N GLY A 54 5.48 33.75 -13.02
CA GLY A 54 4.86 33.89 -14.35
C GLY A 54 4.68 32.56 -15.10
N SER A 55 4.97 31.43 -14.44
CA SER A 55 4.79 30.07 -14.96
C SER A 55 3.75 29.28 -14.15
N GLY A 56 3.34 28.13 -14.67
CA GLY A 56 2.51 27.19 -13.92
C GLY A 56 3.34 26.40 -12.90
N ILE A 57 2.68 25.90 -11.84
CA ILE A 57 3.28 25.05 -10.82
C ILE A 57 3.92 23.81 -11.48
N ASN A 58 5.25 23.67 -11.35
CA ASN A 58 6.00 22.49 -11.76
C ASN A 58 6.31 21.60 -10.55
N TYR A 59 5.27 20.95 -10.00
CA TYR A 59 5.35 20.09 -8.83
C TYR A 59 4.31 18.96 -8.92
N TYR A 60 4.45 17.90 -8.12
CA TYR A 60 3.41 16.89 -7.96
C TYR A 60 2.23 17.47 -7.17
N TYR A 61 1.24 18.00 -7.87
CA TYR A 61 0.11 18.72 -7.25
C TYR A 61 -1.20 17.91 -7.21
N GLY A 62 -1.17 16.62 -7.58
CA GLY A 62 -2.36 15.78 -7.73
C GLY A 62 -3.17 15.65 -6.43
N GLY A 63 -2.51 15.58 -5.26
CA GLY A 63 -3.24 15.50 -3.99
C GLY A 63 -4.01 16.77 -3.65
N GLN A 64 -3.39 17.94 -3.85
CA GLN A 64 -4.03 19.23 -3.67
C GLN A 64 -5.14 19.44 -4.71
N PHE A 65 -4.95 18.94 -5.94
CA PHE A 65 -6.01 18.92 -6.96
C PHE A 65 -7.24 18.14 -6.48
N TYR A 66 -7.07 16.92 -5.96
CA TYR A 66 -8.21 16.14 -5.44
C TYR A 66 -8.88 16.82 -4.25
N ALA A 67 -8.11 17.43 -3.36
CA ALA A 67 -8.64 18.22 -2.26
C ALA A 67 -9.50 19.40 -2.77
N VAL A 68 -9.01 20.12 -3.78
CA VAL A 68 -9.75 21.23 -4.44
C VAL A 68 -10.98 20.73 -5.19
N PHE A 69 -10.89 19.59 -5.87
CA PHE A 69 -12.03 18.97 -6.53
C PHE A 69 -13.16 18.69 -5.52
N LEU A 70 -12.83 18.06 -4.39
CA LEU A 70 -13.79 17.83 -3.30
C LEU A 70 -14.32 19.14 -2.70
N THR A 71 -13.47 20.16 -2.59
CA THR A 71 -13.87 21.49 -2.13
C THR A 71 -14.93 22.12 -3.03
N LYS A 72 -14.71 22.06 -4.36
CA LYS A 72 -15.65 22.63 -5.35
C LYS A 72 -16.99 21.90 -5.36
N ILE A 73 -17.01 20.57 -5.32
CA ILE A 73 -18.27 19.80 -5.36
C ILE A 73 -19.08 19.86 -4.05
N THR A 74 -18.41 20.14 -2.93
CA THR A 74 -19.07 20.32 -1.62
C THR A 74 -19.47 21.77 -1.36
N PHE A 75 -19.16 22.69 -2.27
CA PHE A 75 -19.42 24.14 -2.13
C PHE A 75 -18.82 24.72 -0.83
N THR A 76 -17.61 24.29 -0.48
CA THR A 76 -16.89 24.73 0.73
C THR A 76 -15.65 25.57 0.39
N ASP A 77 -14.92 26.06 1.41
CA ASP A 77 -13.66 26.79 1.23
C ASP A 77 -12.46 25.90 1.65
N VAL A 78 -11.31 26.19 1.03
CA VAL A 78 -10.01 25.56 1.31
C VAL A 78 -9.66 25.59 2.78
N LYS A 79 -10.04 26.65 3.52
CA LYS A 79 -9.80 26.76 4.97
C LYS A 79 -10.41 25.60 5.77
N GLN A 80 -11.52 25.02 5.32
CA GLN A 80 -12.09 23.83 5.95
C GLN A 80 -11.52 22.55 5.33
N THR A 81 -11.48 22.48 4.00
CA THR A 81 -11.19 21.23 3.31
C THR A 81 -9.74 20.80 3.35
N TYR A 82 -8.80 21.73 3.59
CA TYR A 82 -7.39 21.39 3.79
C TYR A 82 -7.22 20.31 4.87
N HIS A 83 -7.83 20.52 6.03
CA HIS A 83 -7.77 19.56 7.12
C HIS A 83 -8.70 18.37 6.90
N LEU A 84 -9.91 18.57 6.36
CA LEU A 84 -10.84 17.47 6.13
C LEU A 84 -10.30 16.45 5.12
N MET A 85 -9.55 16.91 4.11
CA MET A 85 -8.88 16.01 3.17
C MET A 85 -7.83 15.15 3.90
N ARG A 86 -6.97 15.78 4.71
CA ARG A 86 -5.98 15.08 5.52
C ARG A 86 -6.62 14.02 6.43
N THR A 87 -7.70 14.38 7.13
CA THR A 87 -8.35 13.49 8.10
C THR A 87 -9.13 12.38 7.41
N MET A 88 -9.71 12.64 6.23
CA MET A 88 -10.28 11.61 5.35
C MET A 88 -9.22 10.60 4.94
N VAL A 89 -8.05 11.06 4.46
CA VAL A 89 -6.93 10.18 4.08
C VAL A 89 -6.46 9.35 5.27
N ALA A 90 -6.30 9.95 6.45
CA ALA A 90 -5.91 9.24 7.67
C ALA A 90 -6.93 8.14 8.05
N SER A 91 -8.21 8.40 7.83
CA SER A 91 -9.28 7.43 8.11
C SER A 91 -9.29 6.28 7.12
N LEU A 92 -9.07 6.56 5.84
CA LEU A 92 -8.90 5.53 4.80
C LEU A 92 -7.63 4.70 5.03
N ALA A 93 -6.56 5.33 5.51
CA ALA A 93 -5.33 4.66 5.90
C ALA A 93 -5.52 3.68 7.06
N PHE A 94 -6.58 3.82 7.86
CA PHE A 94 -6.96 2.83 8.88
C PHE A 94 -7.93 1.78 8.32
N VAL A 95 -9.01 2.22 7.66
CA VAL A 95 -10.13 1.33 7.29
C VAL A 95 -9.83 0.42 6.10
N LEU A 96 -9.06 0.88 5.12
CA LEU A 96 -8.75 0.06 3.94
C LEU A 96 -7.85 -1.15 4.30
N PRO A 97 -6.74 -1.00 5.07
CA PRO A 97 -5.97 -2.15 5.55
C PRO A 97 -6.78 -3.05 6.48
N PHE A 98 -7.62 -2.46 7.34
CA PHE A 98 -8.56 -3.22 8.18
C PHE A 98 -9.43 -4.13 7.31
N SER A 99 -10.07 -3.60 6.27
CA SER A 99 -10.98 -4.35 5.42
C SER A 99 -10.26 -5.47 4.65
N ILE A 100 -9.08 -5.17 4.08
CA ILE A 100 -8.28 -6.15 3.32
C ILE A 100 -7.90 -7.34 4.23
N THR A 101 -7.36 -7.06 5.42
CA THR A 101 -6.88 -8.10 6.33
C THR A 101 -8.03 -8.85 7.02
N TYR A 102 -9.12 -8.15 7.38
CA TYR A 102 -10.34 -8.75 7.88
C TYR A 102 -10.89 -9.79 6.88
N HIS A 103 -11.07 -9.41 5.61
CA HIS A 103 -11.60 -10.32 4.59
C HIS A 103 -10.63 -11.45 4.24
N LEU A 104 -9.32 -11.21 4.28
CA LEU A 104 -8.32 -12.26 4.10
C LEU A 104 -8.40 -13.30 5.22
N ALA A 105 -8.45 -12.86 6.48
CA ALA A 105 -8.55 -13.73 7.64
C ALA A 105 -9.90 -14.46 7.72
N GLU A 106 -10.99 -13.75 7.42
CA GLU A 106 -12.34 -14.33 7.38
C GLU A 106 -12.45 -15.42 6.31
N SER A 107 -11.92 -15.17 5.10
CA SER A 107 -11.90 -16.15 4.01
C SER A 107 -11.17 -17.44 4.44
N ARG A 108 -10.02 -17.29 5.11
CA ARG A 108 -9.23 -18.41 5.61
C ARG A 108 -9.94 -19.18 6.73
N ALA A 109 -10.59 -18.46 7.64
CA ALA A 109 -11.38 -19.07 8.72
C ALA A 109 -12.57 -19.86 8.17
N CYS A 110 -13.29 -19.32 7.20
CA CYS A 110 -14.41 -20.01 6.54
C CYS A 110 -13.94 -21.27 5.78
N HIS A 111 -12.80 -21.19 5.09
CA HIS A 111 -12.21 -22.36 4.43
C HIS A 111 -11.84 -23.46 5.45
N ARG A 112 -11.24 -23.09 6.59
CA ARG A 112 -10.90 -24.04 7.65
C ARG A 112 -12.15 -24.72 8.23
N ILE A 113 -13.20 -23.96 8.51
CA ILE A 113 -14.47 -24.49 9.02
C ILE A 113 -15.11 -25.48 8.04
N ARG A 114 -15.11 -25.17 6.73
CA ARG A 114 -15.61 -26.09 5.70
C ARG A 114 -14.84 -27.42 5.67
N LYS A 115 -13.54 -27.40 6.00
CA LYS A 115 -12.66 -28.58 5.92
C LYS A 115 -12.60 -29.38 7.22
N GLU A 116 -12.55 -28.71 8.37
CA GLU A 116 -12.23 -29.32 9.68
C GLU A 116 -13.44 -29.33 10.65
N GLY A 117 -14.54 -28.64 10.31
CA GLY A 117 -15.65 -28.40 11.24
C GLY A 117 -15.29 -27.38 12.34
N GLY A 118 -16.29 -26.67 12.89
CA GLY A 118 -16.10 -25.73 13.99
C GLY A 118 -16.90 -24.43 13.88
N ASN A 119 -16.81 -23.58 14.90
CA ASN A 119 -17.53 -22.31 14.95
C ASN A 119 -16.76 -21.18 14.26
N LYS A 120 -17.51 -20.28 13.60
CA LYS A 120 -16.97 -19.05 12.99
C LYS A 120 -16.57 -18.06 14.10
N SER A 121 -15.30 -18.11 14.52
CA SER A 121 -14.74 -17.05 15.38
C SER A 121 -14.46 -15.81 14.54
N GLN A 122 -15.19 -14.73 14.82
CA GLN A 122 -14.96 -13.41 14.21
C GLN A 122 -13.83 -12.62 14.90
N ILE A 123 -13.33 -13.11 16.04
CA ILE A 123 -12.35 -12.38 16.84
C ILE A 123 -11.03 -12.23 16.08
N ALA A 124 -10.51 -13.31 15.49
CA ALA A 124 -9.23 -13.27 14.79
C ALA A 124 -9.25 -12.35 13.54
N PRO A 125 -10.28 -12.39 12.66
CA PRO A 125 -10.41 -11.41 11.58
C PRO A 125 -10.50 -9.96 12.07
N VAL A 126 -11.29 -9.68 13.13
CA VAL A 126 -11.40 -8.33 13.68
C VAL A 126 -10.07 -7.85 14.26
N LEU A 127 -9.39 -8.67 15.06
CA LEU A 127 -8.08 -8.32 15.62
C LEU A 127 -7.03 -8.13 14.53
N GLY A 128 -7.00 -9.00 13.51
CA GLY A 128 -6.12 -8.84 12.36
C GLY A 128 -6.38 -7.54 11.60
N GLY A 129 -7.66 -7.20 11.40
CA GLY A 129 -8.11 -5.93 10.85
C GLY A 129 -7.60 -4.74 11.65
N LEU A 130 -7.87 -4.72 12.96
CA LEU A 130 -7.49 -3.61 13.85
C LEU A 130 -5.96 -3.45 13.92
N LEU A 131 -5.21 -4.56 13.99
CA LEU A 131 -3.76 -4.54 13.98
C LEU A 131 -3.21 -3.98 12.66
N SER A 132 -3.81 -4.36 11.52
CA SER A 132 -3.37 -3.85 10.22
C SER A 132 -3.70 -2.36 10.04
N GLY A 133 -4.92 -1.95 10.38
CA GLY A 133 -5.32 -0.54 10.34
C GLY A 133 -4.44 0.33 11.25
N GLY A 134 -4.18 -0.14 12.48
CA GLY A 134 -3.29 0.53 13.42
C GLY A 134 -1.84 0.58 12.94
N ALA A 135 -1.32 -0.51 12.38
CA ALA A 135 0.04 -0.56 11.87
C ALA A 135 0.27 0.40 10.69
N VAL A 136 -0.70 0.54 9.78
CA VAL A 136 -0.56 1.43 8.62
C VAL A 136 -0.84 2.88 9.01
N SER A 137 -1.88 3.15 9.80
CA SER A 137 -2.30 4.53 10.09
C SER A 137 -1.55 5.19 11.25
N LEU A 138 -1.10 4.41 12.25
CA LEU A 138 -0.62 4.93 13.53
C LEU A 138 0.85 4.60 13.80
N ALA A 139 1.33 3.44 13.36
CA ALA A 139 2.69 3.04 13.66
C ALA A 139 3.73 3.89 12.90
N GLY A 140 4.91 3.98 13.49
CA GLY A 140 6.11 4.59 12.90
C GLY A 140 7.30 3.64 12.99
N ASN A 141 8.49 4.19 12.84
CA ASN A 141 9.72 3.43 13.05
C ASN A 141 10.04 3.20 14.55
N MET A 142 11.06 2.40 14.83
CA MET A 142 11.49 2.08 16.21
C MET A 142 12.28 3.21 16.88
N HIS A 143 12.42 4.37 16.24
CA HIS A 143 13.23 5.47 16.77
C HIS A 143 12.67 5.96 18.11
N TYR A 144 11.37 6.23 18.21
CA TYR A 144 10.76 6.65 19.47
C TYR A 144 10.91 5.60 20.58
N VAL A 145 10.73 4.31 20.27
CA VAL A 145 10.88 3.24 21.26
C VAL A 145 12.31 3.19 21.80
N ILE A 146 13.31 3.32 20.94
CA ILE A 146 14.70 3.23 21.33
C ILE A 146 15.15 4.51 22.03
N TYR A 147 14.92 5.68 21.42
CA TYR A 147 15.40 6.97 21.90
C TYR A 147 14.51 7.58 22.97
N GLY A 148 13.20 7.57 22.78
CA GLY A 148 12.23 8.15 23.70
C GLY A 148 11.90 7.26 24.90
N CYS A 149 11.97 5.94 24.77
CA CYS A 149 11.64 5.03 25.88
C CYS A 149 12.88 4.37 26.47
N ILE A 150 13.59 3.54 25.70
CA ILE A 150 14.68 2.68 26.23
C ILE A 150 15.87 3.51 26.70
N ARG A 151 16.39 4.41 25.85
CA ARG A 151 17.53 5.26 26.23
C ARG A 151 17.18 6.22 27.36
N GLN A 152 15.96 6.75 27.39
CA GLN A 152 15.49 7.59 28.49
C GLN A 152 15.44 6.81 29.80
N TRP A 153 14.93 5.59 29.79
CA TRP A 153 14.90 4.70 30.95
C TRP A 153 16.30 4.33 31.45
N LEU A 154 17.25 4.16 30.53
CA LEU A 154 18.67 3.89 30.85
C LEU A 154 19.46 5.15 31.24
N GLY A 155 18.86 6.34 31.23
CA GLY A 155 19.55 7.60 31.53
C GLY A 155 20.61 8.01 30.49
N LEU A 156 20.47 7.54 29.24
CA LEU A 156 21.42 7.77 28.14
C LEU A 156 21.05 8.99 27.25
N ASN A 157 20.03 9.74 27.63
CA ASN A 157 19.55 10.90 26.87
C ASN A 157 20.07 12.18 27.48
N GLU A 158 20.68 13.02 26.65
CA GLU A 158 21.11 14.37 27.02
C GLU A 158 19.94 15.37 27.03
N SER A 159 18.86 15.07 26.30
CA SER A 159 17.68 15.93 26.19
C SER A 159 16.39 15.12 26.08
N ALA A 160 15.26 15.80 26.30
CA ALA A 160 13.94 15.20 26.11
C ALA A 160 13.70 14.84 24.64
N TYR A 161 12.99 13.74 24.41
CA TYR A 161 12.66 13.29 23.07
C TYR A 161 11.80 14.32 22.33
N TRP A 162 12.18 14.62 21.08
CA TRP A 162 11.43 15.51 20.21
C TRP A 162 10.76 14.73 19.08
N PHE A 163 9.45 14.91 18.89
CA PHE A 163 8.65 14.14 17.94
C PHE A 163 9.20 14.15 16.49
N PRO A 164 9.60 15.30 15.91
CA PRO A 164 10.32 15.39 14.64
C PRO A 164 11.60 14.58 14.50
N SER A 165 12.25 14.16 15.59
CA SER A 165 13.49 13.39 15.53
C SER A 165 13.30 12.00 14.90
N SER A 166 12.10 11.39 14.99
CA SER A 166 11.86 10.09 14.35
C SER A 166 11.86 10.13 12.82
N THR A 167 11.69 11.30 12.20
CA THR A 167 11.74 11.44 10.72
C THR A 167 13.03 12.10 10.24
N ARG A 168 13.79 12.71 11.15
CA ARG A 168 15.06 13.41 10.91
C ARG A 168 16.15 12.69 11.69
N TYR A 169 16.45 11.47 11.25
CA TYR A 169 17.40 10.60 11.92
C TYR A 169 18.65 10.33 11.06
N ILE A 170 18.45 9.86 9.82
CA ILE A 170 19.56 9.60 8.89
C ILE A 170 20.28 10.91 8.57
N GLY A 171 21.54 10.97 9.02
CA GLY A 171 22.44 12.11 8.91
C GLY A 171 22.05 13.37 9.70
N TYR A 172 21.10 13.22 10.62
CA TYR A 172 20.87 14.18 11.71
C TYR A 172 21.48 13.67 13.03
N ASP A 173 21.49 12.35 13.23
CA ASP A 173 22.11 11.70 14.38
C ASP A 173 22.87 10.42 13.95
N PRO A 174 24.22 10.47 13.86
CA PRO A 174 25.06 11.67 13.96
C PRO A 174 24.85 12.61 12.76
N LEU A 175 25.18 13.88 12.93
CA LEU A 175 25.05 14.90 11.89
C LEU A 175 25.99 14.61 10.70
N VAL A 176 25.42 14.54 9.51
CA VAL A 176 26.12 14.47 8.23
C VAL A 176 25.65 15.64 7.37
N GLU A 177 26.54 16.60 7.12
CA GLU A 177 26.16 17.90 6.56
C GLU A 177 25.49 17.80 5.18
N ASN A 178 25.92 16.85 4.35
CA ASN A 178 25.48 16.68 2.97
C ASN A 178 24.45 15.54 2.78
N ASP A 179 24.00 14.87 3.83
CA ASP A 179 23.04 13.77 3.75
C ASP A 179 22.00 13.89 4.86
N ARG A 180 20.95 14.68 4.64
CA ARG A 180 19.90 14.98 5.63
C ARG A 180 18.57 14.38 5.22
N THR A 181 18.55 13.06 5.15
CA THR A 181 17.38 12.32 4.68
C THR A 181 16.19 12.50 5.63
N ILE A 182 15.04 12.89 5.07
CA ILE A 182 13.76 12.94 5.77
C ILE A 182 13.00 11.66 5.44
N HIS A 183 12.57 10.93 6.47
CA HIS A 183 11.80 9.70 6.33
C HIS A 183 10.51 9.79 7.13
N GLU A 184 9.43 10.20 6.47
CA GLU A 184 8.11 10.28 7.09
C GLU A 184 7.35 8.96 7.04
N PHE A 185 6.37 8.83 7.92
CA PHE A 185 5.43 7.72 7.99
C PHE A 185 4.04 8.27 8.29
N PRO A 186 2.95 7.53 7.98
CA PRO A 186 1.60 8.09 7.91
C PRO A 186 1.18 8.89 9.15
N SER A 187 1.41 8.35 10.35
CA SER A 187 1.04 9.04 11.59
C SER A 187 1.80 10.35 11.81
N TYR A 188 3.06 10.43 11.37
CA TYR A 188 3.82 11.67 11.39
C TYR A 188 3.17 12.73 10.49
N SER A 189 2.87 12.39 9.23
CA SER A 189 2.31 13.34 8.27
C SER A 189 0.87 13.76 8.66
N PHE A 190 0.07 12.86 9.23
CA PHE A 190 -1.28 13.19 9.72
C PHE A 190 -1.26 14.16 10.89
N VAL A 191 -0.31 14.01 11.82
CA VAL A 191 -0.11 14.93 12.95
C VAL A 191 0.47 16.25 12.47
N LEU A 192 1.55 16.23 11.68
CA LEU A 192 2.23 17.43 11.21
C LEU A 192 1.27 18.32 10.41
N GLY A 193 0.59 17.74 9.41
CA GLY A 193 -0.46 18.40 8.67
C GLY A 193 -0.07 19.04 7.34
N ASP A 194 1.02 18.58 6.73
CA ASP A 194 1.45 19.02 5.41
C ASP A 194 0.70 18.15 4.39
N LEU A 195 -0.21 18.75 3.61
CA LEU A 195 -1.12 18.07 2.70
C LEU A 195 -0.43 17.79 1.36
N HIS A 196 0.71 17.12 1.43
CA HIS A 196 1.46 16.76 0.24
C HIS A 196 0.69 15.80 -0.65
N ALA A 197 1.04 15.81 -1.93
CA ALA A 197 0.39 14.94 -2.90
C ALA A 197 0.62 13.46 -2.60
N HIS A 198 1.78 13.08 -2.07
CA HIS A 198 2.08 11.71 -1.67
C HIS A 198 1.27 11.26 -0.44
N VAL A 199 0.93 12.17 0.49
CA VAL A 199 0.08 11.86 1.64
C VAL A 199 -1.32 11.50 1.15
N VAL A 200 -1.90 12.33 0.28
CA VAL A 200 -3.18 12.03 -0.36
C VAL A 200 -3.11 10.73 -1.16
N ASN A 201 -1.96 10.43 -1.79
CA ASN A 201 -1.80 9.24 -2.61
C ASN A 201 -1.99 7.92 -1.83
N VAL A 202 -1.80 7.92 -0.51
CA VAL A 202 -1.99 6.74 0.35
C VAL A 202 -3.37 6.10 0.15
N MET A 203 -4.43 6.89 -0.03
CA MET A 203 -5.78 6.33 -0.22
C MET A 203 -5.92 5.57 -1.55
N PHE A 204 -5.24 6.03 -2.61
CA PHE A 204 -5.26 5.38 -3.92
C PHE A 204 -4.38 4.14 -3.94
N VAL A 205 -3.22 4.20 -3.28
CA VAL A 205 -2.35 3.05 -3.03
C VAL A 205 -3.11 1.90 -2.37
N LEU A 206 -3.85 2.20 -1.30
CA LEU A 206 -4.63 1.20 -0.58
C LEU A 206 -5.81 0.67 -1.41
N LEU A 207 -6.40 1.53 -2.26
CA LEU A 207 -7.39 1.11 -3.24
C LEU A 207 -6.80 0.14 -4.28
N VAL A 208 -5.59 0.39 -4.81
CA VAL A 208 -4.89 -0.54 -5.70
C VAL A 208 -4.72 -1.90 -5.03
N LEU A 209 -4.25 -1.93 -3.77
CA LEU A 209 -4.10 -3.18 -3.03
C LEU A 209 -5.44 -3.93 -2.84
N GLY A 210 -6.52 -3.20 -2.56
CA GLY A 210 -7.87 -3.78 -2.48
C GLY A 210 -8.36 -4.35 -3.82
N LEU A 211 -8.11 -3.65 -4.94
CA LEU A 211 -8.43 -4.11 -6.29
C LEU A 211 -7.64 -5.38 -6.66
N LEU A 212 -6.35 -5.40 -6.34
CA LEU A 212 -5.48 -6.55 -6.59
C LEU A 212 -5.85 -7.76 -5.72
N TYR A 213 -6.24 -7.53 -4.46
CA TYR A 213 -6.82 -8.57 -3.62
C TYR A 213 -8.11 -9.14 -4.23
N SER A 214 -9.02 -8.28 -4.70
CA SER A 214 -10.25 -8.68 -5.38
C SER A 214 -9.96 -9.48 -6.67
N TYR A 215 -8.97 -9.05 -7.45
CA TYR A 215 -8.51 -9.74 -8.66
C TYR A 215 -8.04 -11.17 -8.37
N VAL A 216 -7.21 -11.36 -7.34
CA VAL A 216 -6.73 -12.68 -6.92
C VAL A 216 -7.89 -13.51 -6.36
N LYS A 217 -8.76 -12.93 -5.53
CA LYS A 217 -9.91 -13.66 -4.96
C LYS A 217 -10.85 -14.17 -6.05
N ASN A 218 -11.10 -13.38 -7.09
CA ASN A 218 -11.90 -13.81 -8.24
C ASN A 218 -11.22 -14.92 -9.04
N THR A 219 -9.89 -14.85 -9.16
CA THR A 219 -9.09 -15.90 -9.78
C THR A 219 -9.21 -17.24 -9.04
N CYS A 220 -9.21 -17.22 -7.71
CA CYS A 220 -9.28 -18.42 -6.88
C CYS A 220 -10.70 -18.93 -6.61
N ARG A 221 -11.74 -18.31 -7.19
CA ARG A 221 -13.14 -18.64 -6.88
C ARG A 221 -13.56 -20.01 -7.42
N ASP A 222 -13.12 -20.36 -8.63
CA ASP A 222 -13.51 -21.58 -9.34
C ASP A 222 -12.27 -22.45 -9.65
N PRO A 223 -11.77 -23.23 -8.67
CA PRO A 223 -10.55 -24.02 -8.83
C PRO A 223 -10.68 -25.19 -9.83
N GLU A 224 -11.90 -25.69 -10.05
CA GLU A 224 -12.18 -26.83 -10.94
C GLU A 224 -12.37 -26.43 -12.41
N LYS A 225 -12.42 -25.13 -12.70
CA LYS A 225 -12.60 -24.64 -14.06
C LYS A 225 -11.28 -24.75 -14.82
N GLU A 226 -11.24 -25.54 -15.88
CA GLU A 226 -10.10 -25.50 -16.80
C GLU A 226 -10.00 -24.12 -17.46
N TRP A 227 -8.94 -23.38 -17.12
CA TRP A 227 -8.66 -22.08 -17.71
C TRP A 227 -7.97 -22.26 -19.07
N LYS A 228 -8.72 -22.01 -20.14
CA LYS A 228 -8.12 -21.85 -21.47
C LYS A 228 -7.46 -20.48 -21.54
N TRP A 229 -6.22 -20.43 -22.03
CA TRP A 229 -5.55 -19.17 -22.23
C TRP A 229 -6.17 -18.43 -23.41
N SER A 230 -6.77 -17.26 -23.16
CA SER A 230 -7.35 -16.40 -24.19
C SER A 230 -7.02 -14.93 -23.91
N LEU A 231 -6.88 -14.13 -24.96
CA LEU A 231 -6.60 -12.69 -24.81
C LEU A 231 -7.69 -11.96 -24.02
N LYS A 232 -8.96 -12.39 -24.12
CA LYS A 232 -10.07 -11.78 -23.38
C LYS A 232 -10.05 -12.12 -21.89
N ASP A 233 -9.50 -13.28 -21.51
CA ASP A 233 -9.37 -13.67 -20.10
C ASP A 233 -8.14 -13.03 -19.45
N VAL A 234 -7.14 -12.69 -20.26
CA VAL A 234 -5.91 -12.04 -19.82
C VAL A 234 -6.07 -10.53 -19.73
N LEU A 235 -6.56 -9.90 -20.80
CA LEU A 235 -6.76 -8.46 -20.90
C LEU A 235 -8.15 -8.07 -20.40
N LEU A 236 -8.38 -6.77 -20.24
CA LEU A 236 -9.64 -6.15 -19.89
C LEU A 236 -10.23 -6.60 -18.55
N GLN A 237 -9.38 -7.09 -17.66
CA GLN A 237 -9.76 -7.40 -16.30
C GLN A 237 -10.09 -6.08 -15.58
N PRO A 238 -11.33 -5.88 -15.07
CA PRO A 238 -11.75 -4.59 -14.52
C PRO A 238 -10.82 -4.05 -13.42
N GLN A 239 -10.28 -4.95 -12.58
CA GLN A 239 -9.35 -4.61 -11.52
C GLN A 239 -7.99 -4.15 -12.07
N ILE A 240 -7.50 -4.76 -13.16
CA ILE A 240 -6.23 -4.39 -13.80
C ILE A 240 -6.39 -3.07 -14.56
N ILE A 241 -7.53 -2.86 -15.25
CA ILE A 241 -7.85 -1.56 -15.87
C ILE A 241 -7.88 -0.46 -14.80
N ALA A 242 -8.61 -0.68 -13.69
CA ALA A 242 -8.72 0.29 -12.62
C ALA A 242 -7.36 0.56 -11.95
N ALA A 243 -6.54 -0.48 -11.72
CA ALA A 243 -5.17 -0.31 -11.24
C ALA A 243 -4.30 0.46 -12.25
N GLY A 244 -4.43 0.18 -13.55
CA GLY A 244 -3.81 0.91 -14.66
C GLY A 244 -4.15 2.39 -14.65
N PHE A 245 -5.42 2.73 -14.39
CA PHE A 245 -5.85 4.11 -14.24
C PHE A 245 -5.19 4.78 -13.01
N LEU A 246 -5.19 4.09 -11.87
CA LEU A 246 -4.61 4.62 -10.62
C LEU A 246 -3.09 4.78 -10.69
N ILE A 247 -2.36 3.91 -11.39
CA ILE A 247 -0.92 4.15 -11.60
C ILE A 247 -0.67 5.39 -12.47
N GLY A 248 -1.56 5.73 -13.41
CA GLY A 248 -1.51 7.00 -14.11
C GLY A 248 -1.74 8.20 -13.17
N VAL A 249 -2.60 8.03 -12.16
CA VAL A 249 -2.77 9.01 -11.07
C VAL A 249 -1.49 9.16 -10.23
N PHE A 250 -0.66 8.13 -10.12
CA PHE A 250 0.58 8.22 -9.34
C PHE A 250 1.61 9.15 -9.99
N HIS A 251 1.61 9.33 -11.31
CA HIS A 251 2.57 10.22 -11.98
C HIS A 251 2.55 11.67 -11.47
N TRP A 252 1.39 12.16 -11.04
CA TRP A 252 1.20 13.54 -10.58
C TRP A 252 0.90 13.68 -9.09
N SER A 253 0.83 12.55 -8.37
CA SER A 253 0.65 12.52 -6.92
C SER A 253 1.87 11.99 -6.16
N ASN A 254 2.50 10.92 -6.65
CA ASN A 254 3.81 10.41 -6.23
C ASN A 254 4.41 9.48 -7.30
N TYR A 255 5.42 9.97 -8.03
CA TYR A 255 6.01 9.22 -9.14
C TYR A 255 6.64 7.87 -8.72
N TRP A 256 7.16 7.75 -7.50
CA TRP A 256 7.73 6.48 -7.04
C TRP A 256 6.68 5.41 -6.79
N ASP A 257 5.45 5.81 -6.40
CA ASP A 257 4.35 4.87 -6.26
C ASP A 257 3.95 4.28 -7.61
N PHE A 258 4.09 5.01 -8.72
CA PHE A 258 3.91 4.42 -10.06
C PHE A 258 4.84 3.21 -10.25
N VAL A 259 6.15 3.37 -10.00
CA VAL A 259 7.14 2.31 -10.20
C VAL A 259 6.88 1.12 -9.27
N ILE A 260 6.65 1.40 -7.98
CA ILE A 260 6.40 0.36 -6.97
C ILE A 260 5.14 -0.42 -7.32
N TYR A 261 4.01 0.26 -7.53
CA TYR A 261 2.74 -0.43 -7.74
C TYR A 261 2.61 -1.05 -9.13
N PHE A 262 3.34 -0.57 -10.13
CA PHE A 262 3.49 -1.29 -11.40
C PHE A 262 4.11 -2.69 -11.20
N VAL A 263 5.17 -2.78 -10.39
CA VAL A 263 5.78 -4.07 -10.02
C VAL A 263 4.83 -4.92 -9.17
N VAL A 264 4.09 -4.30 -8.23
CA VAL A 264 3.08 -5.01 -7.43
C VAL A 264 1.98 -5.60 -8.32
N ILE A 265 1.45 -4.85 -9.29
CA ILE A 265 0.47 -5.35 -10.26
C ILE A 265 1.06 -6.57 -10.99
N ALA A 266 2.27 -6.46 -11.54
CA ALA A 266 2.94 -7.57 -12.21
C ALA A 266 3.11 -8.81 -11.29
N GLY A 267 3.42 -8.62 -10.01
CA GLY A 267 3.50 -9.69 -9.02
C GLY A 267 2.16 -10.39 -8.77
N PHE A 268 1.06 -9.64 -8.68
CA PHE A 268 -0.29 -10.21 -8.52
C PHE A 268 -0.77 -10.89 -9.80
N SER A 269 -0.42 -10.35 -10.97
CA SER A 269 -0.61 -11.00 -12.28
C SER A 269 0.15 -12.32 -12.35
N LEU A 270 1.41 -12.35 -11.90
CA LEU A 270 2.23 -13.55 -11.86
C LEU A 270 1.61 -14.61 -10.96
N TYR A 271 1.24 -14.25 -9.72
CA TYR A 271 0.58 -15.16 -8.79
C TYR A 271 -0.69 -15.75 -9.40
N SER A 272 -1.55 -14.90 -9.97
CA SER A 272 -2.81 -15.32 -10.58
C SER A 272 -2.59 -16.23 -11.79
N ALA A 273 -1.59 -15.95 -12.61
CA ALA A 273 -1.27 -16.75 -13.79
C ALA A 273 -0.65 -18.11 -13.43
N LEU A 274 0.26 -18.15 -12.44
CA LEU A 274 0.80 -19.39 -11.89
C LEU A 274 -0.32 -20.30 -11.35
N TYR A 275 -1.30 -19.70 -10.68
CA TYR A 275 -2.48 -20.40 -10.17
C TYR A 275 -3.38 -20.92 -11.30
N ARG A 276 -3.83 -20.06 -12.24
CA ARG A 276 -4.77 -20.45 -13.32
C ARG A 276 -4.19 -21.44 -14.32
N TYR A 277 -2.91 -21.31 -14.65
CA TYR A 277 -2.28 -22.07 -15.73
C TYR A 277 -1.32 -23.15 -15.21
N HIS A 278 -1.42 -23.52 -13.93
CA HIS A 278 -0.61 -24.57 -13.30
C HIS A 278 0.89 -24.44 -13.60
N ALA A 279 1.41 -23.22 -13.45
CA ALA A 279 2.81 -22.88 -13.71
C ALA A 279 3.34 -23.18 -15.15
N ARG A 280 2.47 -23.29 -16.15
CA ARG A 280 2.90 -23.35 -17.56
C ARG A 280 3.58 -22.04 -17.96
N ALA A 281 4.85 -22.13 -18.34
CA ALA A 281 5.73 -20.96 -18.50
C ALA A 281 5.21 -19.97 -19.56
N LYS A 282 4.79 -20.47 -20.72
CA LYS A 282 4.38 -19.63 -21.86
C LYS A 282 3.15 -18.78 -21.54
N GLU A 283 2.10 -19.39 -21.01
CA GLU A 283 0.85 -18.76 -20.61
C GLU A 283 1.06 -17.81 -19.43
N THR A 284 1.91 -18.20 -18.47
CA THR A 284 2.24 -17.38 -17.31
C THR A 284 2.95 -16.09 -17.73
N ILE A 285 4.05 -16.22 -18.48
CA ILE A 285 4.83 -15.07 -18.97
C ILE A 285 3.96 -14.19 -19.87
N GLY A 286 3.20 -14.79 -20.79
CA GLY A 286 2.29 -14.06 -21.68
C GLY A 286 1.26 -13.24 -20.91
N THR A 287 0.67 -13.80 -19.85
CA THR A 287 -0.31 -13.10 -19.00
C THR A 287 0.30 -11.90 -18.29
N VAL A 288 1.48 -12.09 -17.67
CA VAL A 288 2.17 -11.01 -16.95
C VAL A 288 2.55 -9.88 -17.89
N LEU A 289 3.15 -10.19 -19.05
CA LEU A 289 3.58 -9.18 -20.01
C LEU A 289 2.40 -8.41 -20.60
N LEU A 290 1.30 -9.11 -20.96
CA LEU A 290 0.12 -8.46 -21.53
C LEU A 290 -0.59 -7.56 -20.52
N GLN A 291 -0.76 -8.00 -19.27
CA GLN A 291 -1.37 -7.18 -18.22
C GLN A 291 -0.47 -6.01 -17.80
N ALA A 292 0.85 -6.21 -17.76
CA ALA A 292 1.80 -5.12 -17.52
C ALA A 292 1.74 -4.09 -18.65
N ALA A 293 1.70 -4.52 -19.92
CA ALA A 293 1.57 -3.63 -21.07
C ALA A 293 0.23 -2.87 -21.05
N GLU A 294 -0.87 -3.54 -20.73
CA GLU A 294 -2.20 -2.92 -20.57
C GLU A 294 -2.20 -1.84 -19.48
N ALA A 295 -1.73 -2.18 -18.28
CA ALA A 295 -1.67 -1.24 -17.17
C ALA A 295 -0.77 -0.04 -17.51
N PHE A 296 0.41 -0.27 -18.09
CA PHE A 296 1.33 0.80 -18.50
C PHE A 296 0.72 1.72 -19.56
N ALA A 297 0.06 1.16 -20.57
CA ALA A 297 -0.60 1.94 -21.63
C ALA A 297 -1.72 2.81 -21.06
N ILE A 298 -2.58 2.24 -20.22
CA ILE A 298 -3.66 3.00 -19.55
C ILE A 298 -3.06 4.09 -18.66
N GLY A 299 -2.08 3.75 -17.82
CA GLY A 299 -1.41 4.69 -16.93
C GLY A 299 -0.78 5.86 -17.68
N THR A 300 -0.11 5.59 -18.81
CA THR A 300 0.49 6.60 -19.67
C THR A 300 -0.56 7.55 -20.25
N ILE A 301 -1.68 7.01 -20.74
CA ILE A 301 -2.79 7.83 -21.29
C ILE A 301 -3.38 8.73 -20.20
N VAL A 302 -3.62 8.19 -19.01
CA VAL A 302 -4.19 8.93 -17.87
C VAL A 302 -3.23 10.02 -17.38
N ALA A 303 -1.92 9.73 -17.35
CA ALA A 303 -0.89 10.67 -16.91
C ALA A 303 -0.52 11.72 -17.98
N LEU A 304 -0.99 11.55 -19.23
CA LEU A 304 -0.55 12.35 -20.37
C LEU A 304 -0.74 13.86 -20.17
N PRO A 305 -1.90 14.38 -19.70
CA PRO A 305 -2.10 15.82 -19.53
C PRO A 305 -1.08 16.46 -18.58
N PHE A 306 -0.75 15.75 -17.49
CA PHE A 306 0.27 16.20 -16.54
C PHE A 306 1.68 16.10 -17.14
N THR A 307 2.00 14.96 -17.74
CA THR A 307 3.35 14.65 -18.22
C THR A 307 3.77 15.57 -19.37
N MET A 308 2.83 16.03 -20.19
CA MET A 308 3.08 17.01 -21.24
C MET A 308 3.46 18.42 -20.73
N LYS A 309 3.20 18.72 -19.46
CA LYS A 309 3.44 20.04 -18.84
C LYS A 309 4.46 20.00 -17.70
N PHE A 310 4.85 18.82 -17.26
CA PHE A 310 5.76 18.63 -16.14
C PHE A 310 7.21 18.55 -16.62
N GLU A 311 8.07 19.38 -16.05
CA GLU A 311 9.51 19.34 -16.25
C GLU A 311 10.17 18.51 -15.16
N THR A 312 10.80 17.41 -15.55
CA THR A 312 11.39 16.45 -14.62
C THR A 312 12.65 17.02 -13.95
N MET A 313 12.74 16.85 -12.63
CA MET A 313 13.92 17.18 -11.83
C MET A 313 15.02 16.10 -11.91
N VAL A 314 14.75 14.96 -12.53
CA VAL A 314 15.66 13.80 -12.60
C VAL A 314 16.56 13.92 -13.82
N SER A 315 17.86 14.04 -13.59
CA SER A 315 18.87 14.17 -14.66
C SER A 315 19.30 12.83 -15.28
N GLY A 316 18.93 11.69 -14.69
CA GLY A 316 19.28 10.34 -15.16
C GLY A 316 19.56 9.35 -14.03
N VAL A 317 20.27 8.26 -14.37
CA VAL A 317 20.70 7.22 -13.42
C VAL A 317 22.13 7.50 -12.98
N GLY A 318 22.40 7.40 -11.67
CA GLY A 318 23.73 7.64 -11.09
C GLY A 318 23.99 6.76 -9.87
N ILE A 319 25.26 6.70 -9.46
CA ILE A 319 25.66 5.97 -8.24
C ILE A 319 25.37 6.86 -7.02
N ALA A 320 24.71 6.29 -6.01
CA ALA A 320 24.45 6.96 -4.75
C ALA A 320 25.77 7.35 -4.06
N LYS A 321 25.93 8.63 -3.72
CA LYS A 321 27.15 9.16 -3.06
C LYS A 321 27.09 9.02 -1.54
N HIS A 322 25.89 8.97 -0.98
CA HIS A 322 25.63 8.93 0.45
C HIS A 322 24.92 7.63 0.81
N HIS A 323 25.24 7.09 1.98
CA HIS A 323 24.76 5.80 2.43
C HIS A 323 24.37 5.87 3.91
N SER A 324 23.16 5.40 4.21
CA SER A 324 22.69 5.28 5.59
C SER A 324 23.46 4.20 6.34
N MET A 325 23.76 4.44 7.61
CA MET A 325 24.42 3.45 8.45
C MET A 325 23.47 2.27 8.74
N LEU A 326 24.01 1.05 8.85
CA LEU A 326 23.19 -0.16 9.02
C LEU A 326 22.28 -0.10 10.26
N TYR A 327 22.76 0.47 11.38
CA TYR A 327 21.93 0.60 12.58
C TYR A 327 20.79 1.62 12.38
N GLN A 328 21.00 2.67 11.57
CA GLN A 328 19.93 3.62 11.24
C GLN A 328 18.84 2.93 10.41
N LEU A 329 19.25 2.12 9.42
CA LEU A 329 18.34 1.30 8.65
C LEU A 329 17.63 0.26 9.52
N ALA A 330 18.30 -0.35 10.50
CA ALA A 330 17.69 -1.29 11.43
C ALA A 330 16.61 -0.62 12.32
N ILE A 331 16.80 0.63 12.72
CA ILE A 331 15.79 1.38 13.48
C ILE A 331 14.58 1.74 12.62
N LEU A 332 14.80 2.11 11.35
CA LEU A 332 13.73 2.48 10.43
C LEU A 332 12.95 1.26 9.90
N TRP A 333 13.66 0.24 9.45
CA TRP A 333 13.12 -0.89 8.69
C TRP A 333 13.27 -2.26 9.38
N GLY A 334 13.97 -2.34 10.51
CA GLY A 334 14.26 -3.61 11.17
C GLY A 334 12.98 -4.33 11.63
N LEU A 335 12.04 -3.61 12.26
CA LEU A 335 10.76 -4.18 12.68
C LEU A 335 9.97 -4.79 11.51
N PRO A 336 9.64 -4.05 10.43
CA PRO A 336 8.91 -4.64 9.30
C PRO A 336 9.70 -5.77 8.63
N THR A 337 11.02 -5.66 8.52
CA THR A 337 11.87 -6.72 7.93
C THR A 337 11.79 -8.01 8.75
N VAL A 338 11.94 -7.92 10.07
CA VAL A 338 11.85 -9.10 10.96
C VAL A 338 10.47 -9.74 10.86
N LEU A 339 9.39 -8.94 10.87
CA LEU A 339 8.03 -9.47 10.75
C LEU A 339 7.80 -10.20 9.42
N VAL A 340 8.30 -9.67 8.30
CA VAL A 340 8.21 -10.32 6.98
C VAL A 340 9.03 -11.61 6.95
N VAL A 341 10.26 -11.60 7.47
CA VAL A 341 11.12 -12.80 7.52
C VAL A 341 10.47 -13.90 8.36
N LEU A 342 9.94 -13.55 9.54
CA LEU A 342 9.22 -14.50 10.40
C LEU A 342 7.97 -15.05 9.72
N PHE A 343 7.22 -14.21 9.00
CA PHE A 343 6.07 -14.63 8.23
C PHE A 343 6.45 -15.62 7.11
N ILE A 344 7.47 -15.31 6.31
CA ILE A 344 7.97 -16.20 5.24
C ILE A 344 8.44 -17.52 5.85
N ALA A 345 9.22 -17.49 6.94
CA ALA A 345 9.66 -18.69 7.64
C ALA A 345 8.48 -19.53 8.13
N ALA A 346 7.46 -18.91 8.73
CA ALA A 346 6.25 -19.60 9.16
C ALA A 346 5.49 -20.23 7.99
N VAL A 347 5.37 -19.53 6.85
CA VAL A 347 4.75 -20.06 5.63
C VAL A 347 5.52 -21.26 5.08
N LEU A 348 6.85 -21.19 5.00
CA LEU A 348 7.70 -22.28 4.51
C LEU A 348 7.65 -23.50 5.46
N LEU A 349 7.65 -23.28 6.77
CA LEU A 349 7.49 -24.35 7.76
C LEU A 349 6.11 -25.01 7.68
N ALA A 350 5.05 -24.22 7.50
CA ALA A 350 3.70 -24.74 7.31
C ALA A 350 3.59 -25.51 5.99
N TRP A 351 4.20 -25.02 4.92
CA TRP A 351 4.27 -25.73 3.64
C TRP A 351 4.97 -27.07 3.77
N ARG A 352 6.15 -27.11 4.41
CA ARG A 352 6.89 -28.36 4.66
C ARG A 352 6.10 -29.39 5.47
N LYS A 353 5.33 -28.94 6.47
CA LYS A 353 4.47 -29.81 7.29
C LYS A 353 3.24 -30.31 6.54
N ASN A 354 2.71 -29.50 5.62
CA ASN A 354 1.51 -29.80 4.84
C ASN A 354 1.83 -30.33 3.43
N CYS A 355 3.01 -30.91 3.18
CA CYS A 355 3.36 -31.58 1.92
C CYS A 355 2.46 -32.80 1.56
N HIS A 356 1.34 -32.98 2.24
CA HIS A 356 0.18 -33.74 1.79
C HIS A 356 -0.99 -32.78 1.52
N LEU A 357 -0.83 -31.88 0.55
CA LEU A 357 -1.91 -31.00 0.11
C LEU A 357 -2.72 -31.69 -1.00
N PRO A 358 -4.06 -31.82 -0.86
CA PRO A 358 -4.93 -32.27 -1.92
C PRO A 358 -4.94 -31.25 -3.06
N GLY A 359 -4.81 -31.71 -4.31
CA GLY A 359 -4.98 -30.87 -5.51
C GLY A 359 -3.70 -30.51 -6.28
N MET A 360 -2.53 -30.99 -5.84
CA MET A 360 -1.36 -31.15 -6.72
C MET A 360 -1.06 -32.64 -6.85
N GLU A 361 -2.02 -33.39 -7.38
CA GLU A 361 -1.76 -34.74 -7.87
C GLU A 361 -0.71 -34.65 -8.97
N ARG A 362 0.50 -35.11 -8.67
CA ARG A 362 1.38 -35.64 -9.69
C ARG A 362 0.63 -36.80 -10.33
N GLN A 363 0.16 -36.60 -11.56
CA GLN A 363 -0.13 -37.68 -12.51
C GLN A 363 -0.83 -38.90 -11.88
N GLY A 364 -2.12 -38.77 -11.56
CA GLY A 364 -3.06 -39.90 -11.60
C GLY A 364 -2.90 -41.02 -10.57
N GLN A 365 -2.25 -40.82 -9.42
CA GLN A 365 -2.28 -41.80 -8.34
C GLN A 365 -2.74 -41.18 -7.02
N ILE A 366 -3.89 -41.64 -6.53
CA ILE A 366 -4.42 -41.35 -5.20
C ILE A 366 -3.53 -42.08 -4.19
N VAL A 367 -2.78 -41.32 -3.39
CA VAL A 367 -2.03 -41.85 -2.24
C VAL A 367 -2.92 -41.70 -1.02
N LEU A 368 -3.32 -42.83 -0.42
CA LEU A 368 -4.10 -42.84 0.83
C LEU A 368 -3.22 -42.42 2.01
N ALA A 369 -3.85 -42.01 3.11
CA ALA A 369 -3.21 -41.34 4.27
C ALA A 369 -2.02 -42.07 4.92
N ASP A 370 -1.77 -43.33 4.56
CA ASP A 370 -0.64 -44.15 5.00
C ASP A 370 0.54 -44.19 4.01
N GLY A 371 0.52 -43.38 2.95
CA GLY A 371 1.64 -43.28 2.00
C GLY A 371 1.74 -44.40 0.98
N LYS A 372 0.77 -45.33 0.94
CA LYS A 372 0.66 -46.39 -0.07
C LYS A 372 -0.15 -45.92 -1.28
N THR A 373 0.25 -46.34 -2.48
CA THR A 373 -0.54 -46.15 -3.71
C THR A 373 -1.70 -47.15 -3.76
N GLN A 374 -2.78 -46.80 -4.46
CA GLN A 374 -3.96 -47.67 -4.59
C GLN A 374 -3.64 -49.04 -5.22
N GLU A 375 -2.66 -49.08 -6.15
CA GLU A 375 -2.11 -50.33 -6.73
C GLU A 375 -1.47 -51.25 -5.67
N GLU A 376 -0.72 -50.70 -4.70
CA GLU A 376 -0.07 -51.49 -3.64
C GLU A 376 -1.08 -52.13 -2.67
N VAL A 377 -2.24 -51.50 -2.50
CA VAL A 377 -3.33 -52.03 -1.67
C VAL A 377 -4.12 -53.11 -2.42
N GLU A 378 -4.31 -52.95 -3.72
CA GLU A 378 -4.97 -53.96 -4.56
C GLU A 378 -4.10 -55.21 -4.77
N GLU A 379 -2.78 -55.07 -4.94
CA GLU A 379 -1.85 -56.22 -4.98
C GLU A 379 -1.81 -56.98 -3.64
N GLN A 380 -1.88 -56.28 -2.50
CA GLN A 380 -1.92 -56.90 -1.17
C GLN A 380 -3.26 -57.58 -0.84
N ALA A 381 -4.34 -57.24 -1.54
CA ALA A 381 -5.64 -57.86 -1.35
C ALA A 381 -5.85 -59.12 -2.23
N VAL A 382 -4.99 -59.32 -3.23
CA VAL A 382 -5.05 -60.44 -4.19
C VAL A 382 -4.01 -61.54 -3.86
N ALA A 383 -3.03 -61.25 -2.99
CA ALA A 383 -2.12 -62.23 -2.39
C ALA A 383 -2.67 -62.76 -1.04
#